data_AF-A0A7Y0AV84-F1
#
_entry.id   AF-A0A7Y0AV84-F1
#
_cell.length_a   1.000
_cell.length_b   1.000
_cell.length_c   1.000
_cell.angle_alpha   90.00
_cell.angle_beta   90.00
_cell.angle_gamma   90.00
#
_symmetry.space_group_name_H-M   'P 1'
#
loop_
_entity.id
_entity.type
_entity.pdbx_description
1 polymer ?
#
loop_
_entity_poly.entity_id
_entity_poly.type
_entity_poly.pdbx_seq_one_letter_code
_entity_poly.pdbx_strand_id
1 'polypeptide(L)'
;MTYLRSETVVEVNDFSEMLLKHTTLRLCPDYLAEFRRHVDPITYRANDTVFTQGEFGDFALLVAEGEVELYDIETDETISIAGPGSLVGELDLIGDEPRGASARAIGPVRGWVIDRMDYAQFLDDRPELETLFFRKIYAQLSASHAKLKQQFSALEDADRRYHALAFMFVTIVLMVNCYALVNGLILGGLRAAHQEAMVFWTARVMELWGAFILWGLTKRCGLDRHDMGIRTTNLLPSFAAGIAISIPALAAMAYFRTELYPVLEGTPLFDFRLMTLDTYTYILVSALQEWICRGVFLTSIASLMPGRSRPIAAIAISSLVFSTLHLHYSASLAVVALVTGIVWGWLFLKYRSLAGPIISHFILGNAATLMGLWAIWKSG
;
A
#
# COMPACT_ATOMS: atom_id res chain seq x y z
N MET A 1 35.59 7.76 34.83
CA MET A 1 34.15 7.44 34.67
C MET A 1 33.53 7.37 36.06
N THR A 2 32.39 8.02 36.29
CA THR A 2 31.73 8.07 37.61
C THR A 2 30.41 7.31 37.54
N TYR A 3 30.45 5.99 37.68
CA TYR A 3 29.27 5.19 37.95
C TYR A 3 29.08 5.07 39.47
N LEU A 4 27.83 5.10 39.94
CA LEU A 4 27.50 4.93 41.35
C LEU A 4 27.37 3.43 41.62
N ARG A 5 28.31 2.84 42.39
CA ARG A 5 28.12 1.50 42.97
C ARG A 5 26.89 1.55 43.89
N SER A 6 25.85 0.81 43.53
CA SER A 6 24.61 0.73 44.29
C SER A 6 24.70 -0.43 45.29
N GLU A 7 24.44 -0.16 46.58
CA GLU A 7 24.31 -1.17 47.64
C GLU A 7 22.93 -1.87 47.64
N THR A 8 22.02 -1.53 46.72
CA THR A 8 20.70 -2.19 46.66
C THR A 8 20.78 -3.45 45.80
N VAL A 9 20.89 -4.57 46.50
CA VAL A 9 21.03 -5.94 46.01
C VAL A 9 19.93 -6.29 45.01
N VAL A 10 20.27 -6.40 43.72
CA VAL A 10 19.53 -7.27 42.80
C VAL A 10 19.88 -8.71 43.19
N GLU A 11 18.88 -9.49 43.60
CA GLU A 11 19.06 -10.82 44.20
C GLU A 11 19.78 -11.81 43.27
N VAL A 12 20.52 -12.75 43.85
CA VAL A 12 21.33 -13.77 43.14
C VAL A 12 20.50 -14.62 42.16
N ASN A 13 19.23 -14.85 42.49
CA ASN A 13 18.31 -15.63 41.66
C ASN A 13 17.94 -14.89 40.36
N ASP A 14 17.88 -13.55 40.41
CA ASP A 14 17.47 -12.72 39.27
C ASP A 14 18.56 -12.67 38.20
N PHE A 15 19.84 -12.52 38.59
CA PHE A 15 20.97 -12.53 37.63
C PHE A 15 21.03 -13.83 36.81
N SER A 16 20.87 -14.97 37.47
CA SER A 16 20.97 -16.29 36.84
C SER A 16 19.80 -16.55 35.89
N GLU A 17 18.59 -16.22 36.29
CA GLU A 17 17.41 -16.30 35.42
C GLU A 17 17.55 -15.34 34.23
N MET A 18 18.03 -14.11 34.46
CA MET A 18 18.18 -13.09 33.45
C MET A 18 19.24 -13.46 32.39
N LEU A 19 20.41 -13.95 32.84
CA LEU A 19 21.47 -14.44 31.97
C LEU A 19 21.03 -15.65 31.15
N LEU A 20 20.25 -16.55 31.77
CA LEU A 20 19.82 -17.82 31.17
C LEU A 20 18.44 -17.76 30.49
N LYS A 21 17.73 -16.62 30.52
CA LYS A 21 16.33 -16.46 30.10
C LYS A 21 16.00 -16.98 28.70
N HIS A 22 16.98 -16.93 27.80
CA HIS A 22 16.85 -17.34 26.39
C HIS A 22 17.68 -18.58 26.03
N THR A 23 18.10 -19.36 27.02
CA THR A 23 18.86 -20.59 26.83
C THR A 23 18.21 -21.79 27.53
N THR A 24 18.45 -22.98 26.99
CA THR A 24 17.88 -24.25 27.45
C THR A 24 18.74 -24.95 28.50
N LEU A 25 19.76 -24.28 29.02
CA LEU A 25 20.74 -24.87 29.91
C LEU A 25 20.28 -24.91 31.35
N ARG A 26 20.89 -25.83 32.08
CA ARG A 26 20.88 -25.84 33.53
C ARG A 26 22.32 -25.84 34.01
N LEU A 27 22.73 -24.76 34.65
CA LEU A 27 24.02 -24.66 35.31
C LEU A 27 23.85 -24.99 36.79
N CYS A 28 24.92 -25.45 37.43
CA CYS A 28 24.91 -25.71 38.87
C CYS A 28 24.71 -24.38 39.62
N PRO A 29 23.80 -24.31 40.63
CA PRO A 29 23.59 -23.10 41.42
C PRO A 29 24.86 -22.54 42.07
N ASP A 30 25.76 -23.41 42.52
CA ASP A 30 27.03 -23.00 43.16
C ASP A 30 27.95 -22.24 42.19
N TYR A 31 27.93 -22.63 40.91
CA TYR A 31 28.72 -21.98 39.87
C TYR A 31 28.15 -20.62 39.48
N LEU A 32 26.83 -20.51 39.38
CA LEU A 32 26.16 -19.22 39.16
C LEU A 32 26.40 -18.25 40.33
N ALA A 33 26.42 -18.77 41.55
CA ALA A 33 26.74 -18.01 42.75
C ALA A 33 28.23 -17.57 42.79
N GLU A 34 29.14 -18.39 42.26
CA GLU A 34 30.54 -18.03 42.08
C GLU A 34 30.70 -16.93 41.03
N PHE A 35 30.12 -17.11 39.84
CA PHE A 35 30.16 -16.11 38.76
C PHE A 35 29.53 -14.77 39.18
N ARG A 36 28.49 -14.80 40.02
CA ARG A 36 27.89 -13.58 40.59
C ARG A 36 28.90 -12.74 41.38
N ARG A 37 29.95 -13.33 41.96
CA ARG A 37 31.00 -12.60 42.69
C ARG A 37 31.91 -11.80 41.76
N HIS A 38 31.90 -12.10 40.48
CA HIS A 38 32.70 -11.46 39.43
C HIS A 38 31.90 -10.43 38.61
N VAL A 39 30.65 -10.13 38.99
CA VAL A 39 29.83 -9.13 38.29
C VAL A 39 29.36 -8.05 39.26
N ASP A 40 29.60 -6.80 38.90
CA ASP A 40 29.29 -5.66 39.74
C ASP A 40 27.91 -5.07 39.39
N PRO A 41 27.00 -4.87 40.37
CA PRO A 41 25.73 -4.21 40.11
C PRO A 41 25.96 -2.75 39.71
N ILE A 42 25.24 -2.28 38.68
CA ILE A 42 25.32 -0.92 38.19
C ILE A 42 23.94 -0.31 37.95
N THR A 43 23.86 1.01 38.08
CA THR A 43 22.66 1.78 37.75
C THR A 43 23.02 2.99 36.91
N TYR A 44 22.24 3.22 35.86
CA TYR A 44 22.32 4.40 34.99
C TYR A 44 21.02 5.20 35.09
N ARG A 45 21.13 6.52 34.98
CA ARG A 45 19.98 7.44 34.85
C ARG A 45 19.60 7.56 33.38
N ALA A 46 18.41 8.09 33.13
CA ALA A 46 17.98 8.42 31.78
C ALA A 46 19.00 9.34 31.09
N ASN A 47 19.33 9.02 29.84
CA ASN A 47 20.33 9.65 28.99
C ASN A 47 21.80 9.49 29.41
N ASP A 48 22.11 8.70 30.45
CA ASP A 48 23.51 8.40 30.76
C ASP A 48 24.12 7.55 29.63
N THR A 49 25.32 7.94 29.19
CA THR A 49 26.11 7.15 28.23
C THR A 49 26.73 5.95 28.94
N VAL A 50 26.48 4.76 28.39
CA VAL A 50 27.03 3.50 28.89
C VAL A 50 28.44 3.30 28.33
N PHE A 51 28.62 3.46 27.02
CA PHE A 51 29.92 3.48 26.32
C PHE A 51 29.78 4.17 24.96
N THR A 52 30.90 4.49 24.33
CA THR A 52 30.93 5.21 23.04
C THR A 52 31.56 4.37 21.93
N GLN A 53 31.01 4.52 20.72
CA GLN A 53 31.52 3.90 19.50
C GLN A 53 33.00 4.26 19.27
N GLY A 54 33.80 3.29 18.83
CA GLY A 54 35.22 3.46 18.57
C GLY A 54 36.13 3.36 19.79
N GLU A 55 35.58 3.31 21.01
CA GLU A 55 36.36 2.96 22.21
C GLU A 55 36.62 1.46 22.27
N PHE A 56 37.71 1.01 22.87
CA PHE A 56 37.88 -0.41 23.16
C PHE A 56 36.99 -0.79 24.35
N GLY A 57 36.22 -1.87 24.22
CA GLY A 57 35.31 -2.28 25.26
C GLY A 57 36.00 -3.05 26.38
N ASP A 58 35.91 -2.57 27.61
CA ASP A 58 36.51 -3.27 28.76
C ASP A 58 35.50 -4.09 29.57
N PHE A 59 34.21 -3.99 29.22
CA PHE A 59 33.12 -4.66 29.92
C PHE A 59 31.89 -4.91 29.05
N ALA A 60 30.95 -5.74 29.51
CA ALA A 60 29.61 -5.87 28.94
C ALA A 60 28.55 -5.59 30.02
N LEU A 61 27.40 -5.07 29.62
CA LEU A 61 26.29 -4.75 30.52
C LEU A 61 25.15 -5.75 30.33
N LEU A 62 24.81 -6.51 31.38
CA LEU A 62 23.58 -7.30 31.43
C LEU A 62 22.45 -6.44 31.98
N VAL A 63 21.47 -6.10 31.15
CA VAL A 63 20.32 -5.28 31.54
C VAL A 63 19.37 -6.12 32.39
N ALA A 64 19.16 -5.71 33.65
CA ALA A 64 18.16 -6.29 34.54
C ALA A 64 16.81 -5.58 34.38
N GLU A 65 16.85 -4.24 34.33
CA GLU A 65 15.67 -3.40 34.21
C GLU A 65 15.98 -2.15 33.40
N GLY A 66 14.95 -1.61 32.74
CA GLY A 66 15.07 -0.45 31.86
C GLY A 66 15.49 -0.84 30.44
N GLU A 67 15.78 0.18 29.62
CA GLU A 67 16.13 0.02 28.22
C GLU A 67 17.39 0.84 27.89
N VAL A 68 18.30 0.22 27.14
CA VAL A 68 19.51 0.84 26.61
C VAL A 68 19.38 0.95 25.10
N GLU A 69 19.58 2.13 24.56
CA GLU A 69 19.62 2.41 23.14
C GLU A 69 21.05 2.24 22.62
N LEU A 70 21.21 1.41 21.60
CA LEU A 70 22.41 1.35 20.76
C LEU A 70 22.19 2.22 19.53
N TYR A 71 23.11 3.16 19.30
CA TYR A 71 22.99 4.15 18.22
C TYR A 71 24.35 4.42 17.56
N ASP A 72 24.30 4.87 16.31
CA ASP A 72 25.48 5.33 15.57
C ASP A 72 25.77 6.80 15.97
N ILE A 73 27.01 7.10 16.38
CA ILE A 73 27.36 8.45 16.85
C ILE A 73 27.44 9.49 15.73
N GLU A 74 27.67 9.08 14.48
CA GLU A 74 27.80 9.98 13.33
C GLU A 74 26.42 10.39 12.79
N THR A 75 25.46 9.46 12.76
CA THR A 75 24.11 9.70 12.23
C THR A 75 23.06 9.98 13.31
N ASP A 76 23.35 9.69 14.58
CA ASP A 76 22.40 9.65 15.71
C ASP A 76 21.18 8.74 15.42
N GLU A 77 21.36 7.75 14.54
CA GLU A 77 20.33 6.76 14.21
C GLU A 77 20.34 5.62 15.22
N THR A 78 19.17 5.29 15.77
CA THR A 78 18.98 4.14 16.64
C THR A 78 19.20 2.83 15.85
N ILE A 79 20.22 2.07 16.23
CA ILE A 79 20.50 0.75 15.67
C ILE A 79 19.58 -0.29 16.31
N SER A 80 19.47 -0.28 17.65
CA SER A 80 18.60 -1.20 18.38
C SER A 80 18.31 -0.72 19.81
N ILE A 81 17.31 -1.32 20.45
CA ILE A 81 16.96 -1.10 21.85
C ILE A 81 17.08 -2.42 22.59
N ALA A 82 17.93 -2.44 23.62
CA ALA A 82 18.21 -3.59 24.48
C ALA A 82 17.47 -3.46 25.81
N GLY A 83 16.56 -4.40 26.08
CA GLY A 83 15.77 -4.46 27.32
C GLY A 83 16.22 -5.59 28.27
N PRO A 84 15.44 -5.87 29.33
CA PRO A 84 15.77 -6.87 30.36
C PRO A 84 16.14 -8.26 29.80
N GLY A 85 17.33 -8.76 30.15
CA GLY A 85 17.91 -10.03 29.66
C GLY A 85 18.85 -9.89 28.46
N SER A 86 19.02 -8.67 27.94
CA SER A 86 20.00 -8.37 26.91
C SER A 86 21.37 -8.15 27.54
N LEU A 87 22.39 -8.77 26.97
CA LEU A 87 23.78 -8.43 27.24
C LEU A 87 24.18 -7.43 26.14
N VAL A 88 24.82 -6.33 26.53
CA VAL A 88 25.16 -5.21 25.63
C VAL A 88 26.66 -5.02 25.66
N GLY A 89 27.30 -5.02 24.49
CA GLY A 89 28.75 -4.85 24.37
C GLY A 89 29.53 -6.14 24.57
N GLU A 90 28.92 -7.27 24.19
CA GLU A 90 29.48 -8.61 24.30
C GLU A 90 30.33 -9.01 23.09
N LEU A 91 30.04 -8.44 21.91
CA LEU A 91 30.69 -8.82 20.65
C LEU A 91 32.14 -8.33 20.58
N ASP A 92 32.39 -7.10 21.06
CA ASP A 92 33.69 -6.47 21.08
C ASP A 92 34.61 -6.98 22.21
N LEU A 93 34.02 -7.60 23.24
CA LEU A 93 34.80 -8.38 24.21
C LEU A 93 35.37 -9.67 23.62
N ILE A 94 34.69 -10.28 22.64
CA ILE A 94 35.11 -11.53 21.99
C ILE A 94 36.05 -11.24 20.82
N GLY A 95 35.75 -10.23 20.00
CA GLY A 95 36.45 -9.96 18.73
C GLY A 95 37.74 -9.13 18.85
N ASP A 96 38.03 -8.56 20.02
CA ASP A 96 39.09 -7.54 20.21
C ASP A 96 39.01 -6.36 19.22
N GLU A 97 37.78 -6.00 18.85
CA GLU A 97 37.48 -4.85 17.99
C GLU A 97 37.00 -3.66 18.84
N PRO A 98 37.15 -2.41 18.37
CA PRO A 98 36.49 -1.26 19.00
C PRO A 98 34.96 -1.41 19.01
N ARG A 99 34.30 -0.74 19.95
CA ARG A 99 32.83 -0.67 20.06
C ARG A 99 32.21 -0.28 18.72
N GLY A 100 31.38 -1.16 18.15
CA GLY A 100 30.71 -0.92 16.87
C GLY A 100 29.57 0.11 16.93
N ALA A 101 29.11 0.49 18.13
CA ALA A 101 28.04 1.46 18.35
C ALA A 101 28.21 2.16 19.70
N SER A 102 27.55 3.30 19.88
CA SER A 102 27.42 3.96 21.18
C SER A 102 26.19 3.42 21.92
N ALA A 103 26.23 3.42 23.25
CA ALA A 103 25.11 3.00 24.08
C ALA A 103 24.70 4.10 25.07
N ARG A 104 23.40 4.40 25.17
CA ARG A 104 22.84 5.32 26.17
C ARG A 104 21.59 4.74 26.82
N ALA A 105 21.36 5.04 28.09
CA ALA A 105 20.16 4.62 28.78
C ALA A 105 18.95 5.47 28.34
N ILE A 106 17.83 4.87 27.91
CA ILE A 106 16.61 5.60 27.52
C ILE A 106 15.88 6.14 28.77
N GLY A 107 15.92 5.36 29.85
CA GLY A 107 15.36 5.67 31.16
C GLY A 107 16.30 5.22 32.28
N PRO A 108 15.86 5.17 33.55
CA PRO A 108 16.62 4.51 34.60
C PRO A 108 16.88 3.05 34.23
N VAL A 109 18.15 2.64 34.21
CA VAL A 109 18.59 1.28 33.89
C VAL A 109 19.30 0.68 35.09
N ARG A 110 19.01 -0.58 35.40
CA ARG A 110 19.70 -1.38 36.42
C ARG A 110 20.23 -2.64 35.78
N GLY A 111 21.41 -3.08 36.18
CA GLY A 111 22.04 -4.24 35.58
C GLY A 111 23.31 -4.66 36.27
N TRP A 112 24.10 -5.46 35.56
CA TRP A 112 25.40 -5.93 36.01
C TRP A 112 26.45 -5.69 34.95
N VAL A 113 27.61 -5.19 35.38
CA VAL A 113 28.81 -5.09 34.56
C VAL A 113 29.58 -6.39 34.69
N ILE A 114 30.00 -6.94 33.56
CA ILE A 114 30.90 -8.08 33.47
C ILE A 114 32.18 -7.57 32.82
N ASP A 115 33.27 -7.54 33.57
CA ASP A 115 34.56 -7.07 33.06
C ASP A 115 35.14 -8.06 32.04
N ARG A 116 35.93 -7.56 31.09
CA ARG A 116 36.54 -8.35 30.00
C ARG A 116 37.33 -9.56 30.54
N MET A 117 38.10 -9.38 31.62
CA MET A 117 38.91 -10.44 32.20
C MET A 117 38.04 -11.54 32.84
N ASP A 118 37.03 -11.13 33.61
CA ASP A 118 36.09 -12.07 34.22
C ASP A 118 35.23 -12.78 33.16
N TYR A 119 34.86 -12.07 32.10
CA TYR A 119 34.16 -12.65 30.95
C TYR A 119 35.03 -13.67 30.20
N ALA A 120 36.29 -13.35 29.91
CA ALA A 120 37.22 -14.25 29.24
C ALA A 120 37.50 -15.50 30.09
N GLN A 121 37.78 -15.32 31.40
CA GLN A 121 37.99 -16.43 32.31
C GLN A 121 36.75 -17.33 32.42
N PHE A 122 35.55 -16.73 32.44
CA PHE A 122 34.30 -17.48 32.46
C PHE A 122 34.08 -18.34 31.21
N LEU A 123 34.49 -17.85 30.03
CA LEU A 123 34.44 -18.61 28.79
C LEU A 123 35.50 -19.73 28.76
N ASP A 124 36.74 -19.43 29.20
CA ASP A 124 37.85 -20.38 29.24
C ASP A 124 37.61 -21.55 30.23
N ASP A 125 37.07 -21.25 31.41
CA ASP A 125 36.81 -22.25 32.46
C ASP A 125 35.74 -23.28 32.03
N ARG A 126 34.88 -22.91 31.06
CA ARG A 126 33.77 -23.75 30.56
C ARG A 126 33.50 -23.52 29.07
N PRO A 127 34.16 -24.29 28.18
CA PRO A 127 33.91 -24.25 26.72
C PRO A 127 32.45 -24.52 26.32
N GLU A 128 31.67 -25.15 27.20
CA GLU A 128 30.23 -25.32 27.01
C GLU A 128 29.53 -23.95 26.91
N LEU A 129 29.89 -22.99 27.76
CA LEU A 129 29.30 -21.64 27.84
C LEU A 129 29.64 -20.78 26.63
N GLU A 130 30.87 -20.90 26.13
CA GLU A 130 31.29 -20.28 24.87
C GLU A 130 30.36 -20.68 23.72
N THR A 131 30.08 -21.98 23.59
CA THR A 131 29.13 -22.51 22.59
C THR A 131 27.74 -21.88 22.73
N LEU A 132 27.35 -21.46 23.93
CA LEU A 132 26.03 -20.92 24.24
C LEU A 132 25.92 -19.43 23.92
N PHE A 133 26.98 -18.66 24.20
CA PHE A 133 27.08 -17.28 23.75
C PHE A 133 27.11 -17.22 22.21
N PHE A 134 27.92 -18.06 21.57
CA PHE A 134 27.91 -18.17 20.11
C PHE A 134 26.53 -18.56 19.57
N ARG A 135 25.83 -19.51 20.21
CA ARG A 135 24.46 -19.87 19.80
C ARG A 135 23.47 -18.72 19.98
N LYS A 136 23.61 -17.89 21.03
CA LYS A 136 22.77 -16.71 21.28
C LYS A 136 23.01 -15.63 20.22
N ILE A 137 24.28 -15.29 19.94
CA ILE A 137 24.67 -14.34 18.90
C ILE A 137 24.16 -14.82 17.53
N TYR A 138 24.39 -16.10 17.21
CA TYR A 138 23.92 -16.69 15.96
C TYR A 138 22.39 -16.65 15.83
N ALA A 139 21.66 -16.89 16.93
CA ALA A 139 20.20 -16.80 16.94
C ALA A 139 19.70 -15.36 16.73
N GLN A 140 20.33 -14.37 17.36
CA GLN A 140 20.02 -12.95 17.15
C GLN A 140 20.34 -12.50 15.71
N LEU A 141 21.49 -12.89 15.17
CA LEU A 141 21.87 -12.60 13.79
C LEU A 141 20.89 -13.24 12.80
N SER A 142 20.54 -14.51 13.01
CA SER A 142 19.56 -15.22 12.18
C SER A 142 18.18 -14.57 12.22
N ALA A 143 17.73 -14.11 13.39
CA ALA A 143 16.47 -13.39 13.54
C ALA A 143 16.50 -12.03 12.82
N SER A 144 17.60 -11.28 12.93
CA SER A 144 17.79 -10.01 12.22
C SER A 144 17.81 -10.21 10.71
N HIS A 145 18.56 -11.20 10.21
CA HIS A 145 18.59 -11.59 8.80
C HIS A 145 17.21 -12.00 8.27
N ALA A 146 16.43 -12.75 9.04
CA ALA A 146 15.08 -13.12 8.66
C ALA A 146 14.16 -11.90 8.53
N LYS A 147 14.25 -10.95 9.47
CA LYS A 147 13.49 -9.70 9.44
C LYS A 147 13.87 -8.83 8.24
N LEU A 148 15.17 -8.66 7.97
CA LEU A 148 15.67 -7.96 6.79
C LEU A 148 15.15 -8.60 5.51
N LYS A 149 15.27 -9.92 5.38
CA LYS A 149 14.77 -10.65 4.20
C LYS A 149 13.27 -10.45 4.00
N GLN A 150 12.49 -10.43 5.08
CA GLN A 150 11.05 -10.15 5.01
C GLN A 150 10.78 -8.72 4.55
N GLN A 151 11.52 -7.72 5.04
CA GLN A 151 11.41 -6.33 4.60
C GLN A 151 11.80 -6.15 3.13
N PHE A 152 12.88 -6.79 2.67
CA PHE A 152 13.28 -6.78 1.26
C PHE A 152 12.20 -7.37 0.35
N SER A 153 11.63 -8.53 0.71
CA SER A 153 10.54 -9.13 -0.06
C SER A 153 9.30 -8.23 -0.11
N ALA A 154 8.96 -7.57 1.00
CA ALA A 154 7.83 -6.64 1.02
C ALA A 154 8.10 -5.39 0.17
N LEU A 155 9.34 -4.91 0.14
CA LEU A 155 9.76 -3.79 -0.71
C LEU A 155 9.72 -4.16 -2.19
N GLU A 156 10.22 -5.33 -2.58
CA GLU A 156 10.15 -5.84 -3.96
C GLU A 156 8.69 -5.98 -4.44
N ASP A 157 7.80 -6.47 -3.58
CA ASP A 157 6.38 -6.57 -3.90
C ASP A 157 5.73 -5.19 -4.07
N ALA A 158 6.09 -4.21 -3.22
CA ALA A 158 5.62 -2.84 -3.35
C ALA A 158 6.13 -2.21 -4.66
N ASP A 159 7.43 -2.35 -4.95
CA ASP A 159 8.07 -1.83 -6.15
C ASP A 159 7.46 -2.42 -7.43
N ARG A 160 7.20 -3.73 -7.45
CA ARG A 160 6.52 -4.40 -8.58
C ARG A 160 5.13 -3.81 -8.85
N ARG A 161 4.37 -3.49 -7.79
CA ARG A 161 3.04 -2.86 -7.92
C ARG A 161 3.15 -1.42 -8.43
N TYR A 162 4.13 -0.65 -7.95
CA TYR A 162 4.38 0.70 -8.46
C TYR A 162 4.76 0.70 -9.94
N HIS A 163 5.66 -0.19 -10.37
CA HIS A 163 6.03 -0.35 -11.78
C HIS A 163 4.83 -0.72 -12.66
N ALA A 164 3.96 -1.62 -12.19
CA ALA A 164 2.76 -2.01 -12.93
C ALA A 164 1.76 -0.83 -13.08
N LEU A 165 1.60 0.01 -12.05
CA LEU A 165 0.80 1.23 -12.14
C LEU A 165 1.43 2.27 -13.07
N ALA A 166 2.73 2.52 -12.93
CA ALA A 166 3.45 3.47 -13.78
C ALA A 166 3.30 3.07 -15.25
N PHE A 167 3.49 1.79 -15.56
CA PHE A 167 3.27 1.24 -16.89
C PHE A 167 1.80 1.40 -17.35
N MET A 168 0.83 1.15 -16.47
CA MET A 168 -0.60 1.34 -16.77
C MET A 168 -0.90 2.81 -17.13
N PHE A 169 -0.41 3.75 -16.34
CA PHE A 169 -0.62 5.17 -16.54
C PHE A 169 0.04 5.65 -17.84
N VAL A 170 1.32 5.30 -18.06
CA VAL A 170 2.04 5.60 -19.31
C VAL A 170 1.29 5.03 -20.51
N THR A 171 0.79 3.80 -20.40
CA THR A 171 0.05 3.18 -21.50
C THR A 171 -1.28 3.89 -21.76
N ILE A 172 -2.07 4.23 -20.74
CA ILE A 172 -3.33 4.97 -20.91
C ILE A 172 -3.04 6.33 -21.58
N VAL A 173 -2.03 7.06 -21.11
CA VAL A 173 -1.63 8.35 -21.70
C VAL A 173 -1.22 8.18 -23.16
N LEU A 174 -0.33 7.23 -23.45
CA LEU A 174 0.11 6.96 -24.83
C LEU A 174 -1.07 6.59 -25.72
N MET A 175 -1.96 5.74 -25.21
CA MET A 175 -3.15 5.26 -25.90
C MET A 175 -4.09 6.43 -26.26
N VAL A 176 -4.38 7.32 -25.31
CA VAL A 176 -5.21 8.52 -25.54
C VAL A 176 -4.57 9.47 -26.55
N ASN A 177 -3.26 9.68 -26.46
CA ASN A 177 -2.53 10.52 -27.40
C ASN A 177 -2.49 9.91 -28.81
N CYS A 178 -2.26 8.60 -28.93
CA CYS A 178 -2.32 7.89 -30.21
C CYS A 178 -3.70 7.98 -30.84
N TYR A 179 -4.76 7.78 -30.06
CA TYR A 179 -6.14 7.94 -30.52
C TYR A 179 -6.42 9.37 -31.02
N ALA A 180 -6.03 10.39 -30.25
CA ALA A 180 -6.20 11.78 -30.63
C ALA A 180 -5.42 12.12 -31.93
N LEU A 181 -4.19 11.62 -32.06
CA LEU A 181 -3.36 11.82 -33.24
C LEU A 181 -3.94 11.13 -34.48
N VAL A 182 -4.35 9.86 -34.35
CA VAL A 182 -4.96 9.08 -35.44
C VAL A 182 -6.24 9.76 -35.91
N ASN A 183 -7.11 10.18 -34.99
CA ASN A 183 -8.31 10.94 -35.35
C ASN A 183 -7.96 12.28 -36.01
N GLY A 184 -7.01 13.04 -35.48
CA GLY A 184 -6.59 14.32 -36.06
C GLY A 184 -6.07 14.19 -37.50
N LEU A 185 -5.29 13.15 -37.78
CA LEU A 185 -4.72 12.89 -39.11
C LEU A 185 -5.75 12.32 -40.09
N ILE A 186 -6.59 11.38 -39.66
CA ILE A 186 -7.55 10.69 -40.53
C ILE A 186 -8.77 11.59 -40.83
N LEU A 187 -9.32 12.29 -39.82
CA LEU A 187 -10.56 13.04 -39.98
C LEU A 187 -10.41 14.23 -40.93
N GLY A 188 -9.24 14.88 -40.95
CA GLY A 188 -8.97 16.03 -41.83
C GLY A 188 -9.05 15.70 -43.33
N GLY A 189 -8.84 14.44 -43.72
CA GLY A 189 -8.94 13.98 -45.11
C GLY A 189 -10.29 13.37 -45.50
N LEU A 190 -11.19 13.15 -44.54
CA LEU A 190 -12.49 12.51 -44.79
C LEU A 190 -13.59 13.53 -45.06
N ARG A 191 -14.53 13.16 -45.94
CA ARG A 191 -15.80 13.91 -46.07
C ARG A 191 -16.57 13.83 -44.75
N ALA A 192 -17.26 14.91 -44.38
CA ALA A 192 -18.07 14.99 -43.15
C ALA A 192 -19.02 13.79 -42.96
N ALA A 193 -19.62 13.28 -44.05
CA ALA A 193 -20.50 12.11 -44.02
C ALA A 193 -19.84 10.81 -43.50
N HIS A 194 -18.51 10.69 -43.53
CA HIS A 194 -17.78 9.52 -43.05
C HIS A 194 -17.05 9.77 -41.72
N GLN A 195 -16.97 11.02 -41.27
CA GLN A 195 -16.26 11.38 -40.04
C GLN A 195 -16.93 10.76 -38.81
N GLU A 196 -18.27 10.81 -38.72
CA GLU A 196 -19.00 10.21 -37.60
C GLU A 196 -18.78 8.69 -37.48
N ALA A 197 -18.87 7.97 -38.60
CA ALA A 197 -18.64 6.53 -38.62
C ALA A 197 -17.18 6.20 -38.24
N MET A 198 -16.22 6.99 -38.72
CA MET A 198 -14.81 6.80 -38.39
C MET A 198 -14.56 7.00 -36.89
N VAL A 199 -15.06 8.09 -36.28
CA VAL A 199 -14.92 8.34 -34.83
C VAL A 199 -15.52 7.20 -34.00
N PHE A 200 -16.67 6.67 -34.42
CA PHE A 200 -17.28 5.53 -33.75
C PHE A 200 -16.35 4.30 -33.78
N TRP A 201 -15.84 3.92 -34.96
CA TRP A 201 -14.99 2.74 -35.09
C TRP A 201 -13.63 2.91 -34.43
N THR A 202 -12.99 4.08 -34.53
CA THR A 202 -11.72 4.35 -33.86
C THR A 202 -11.89 4.31 -32.34
N ALA A 203 -13.01 4.79 -31.79
CA ALA A 203 -13.32 4.67 -30.37
C ALA A 203 -13.51 3.21 -29.93
N ARG A 204 -14.18 2.36 -30.73
CA ARG A 204 -14.33 0.92 -30.42
C ARG A 204 -13.00 0.17 -30.43
N VAL A 205 -12.14 0.46 -31.41
CA VAL A 205 -10.79 -0.13 -31.49
C VAL A 205 -9.95 0.27 -30.28
N MET A 206 -10.02 1.54 -29.90
CA MET A 206 -9.37 2.09 -28.72
C MET A 206 -9.82 1.41 -27.42
N GLU A 207 -11.13 1.19 -27.24
CA GLU A 207 -11.67 0.48 -26.07
C GLU A 207 -11.19 -0.98 -26.01
N LEU A 208 -11.20 -1.70 -27.13
CA LEU A 208 -10.74 -3.09 -27.18
C LEU A 208 -9.23 -3.20 -26.94
N TRP A 209 -8.44 -2.29 -27.50
CA TRP A 209 -7.00 -2.25 -27.27
C TRP A 209 -6.66 -1.89 -25.82
N GLY A 210 -7.35 -0.90 -25.26
CA GLY A 210 -7.25 -0.55 -23.84
C GLY A 210 -7.62 -1.70 -22.93
N ALA A 211 -8.70 -2.43 -23.25
CA ALA A 211 -9.09 -3.63 -22.54
C ALA A 211 -8.03 -4.73 -22.57
N PHE A 212 -7.42 -4.98 -23.75
CA PHE A 212 -6.37 -5.97 -23.91
C PHE A 212 -5.12 -5.64 -23.09
N ILE A 213 -4.68 -4.39 -23.12
CA ILE A 213 -3.52 -3.95 -22.34
C ILE A 213 -3.80 -4.04 -20.85
N LEU A 214 -4.94 -3.50 -20.40
CA LEU A 214 -5.34 -3.56 -19.01
C LEU A 214 -5.52 -5.00 -18.52
N TRP A 215 -6.03 -5.90 -19.37
CA TRP A 215 -6.07 -7.33 -19.07
C TRP A 215 -4.68 -7.91 -18.84
N GLY A 216 -3.70 -7.65 -19.72
CA GLY A 216 -2.31 -8.06 -19.51
C GLY A 216 -1.71 -7.50 -18.22
N LEU A 217 -2.13 -6.29 -17.82
CA LEU A 217 -1.68 -5.64 -16.59
C LEU A 217 -2.36 -6.17 -15.33
N THR A 218 -3.61 -6.63 -15.39
CA THR A 218 -4.25 -7.26 -14.22
C THR A 218 -3.42 -8.42 -13.68
N LYS A 219 -2.81 -9.21 -14.58
CA LYS A 219 -1.89 -10.29 -14.22
C LYS A 219 -0.61 -9.81 -13.55
N ARG A 220 -0.06 -8.67 -14.00
CA ARG A 220 1.16 -8.08 -13.44
C ARG A 220 0.93 -7.37 -12.11
N CYS A 221 -0.24 -6.73 -11.95
CA CYS A 221 -0.68 -6.10 -10.71
C CYS A 221 -1.14 -7.11 -9.64
N GLY A 222 -1.30 -8.39 -10.00
CA GLY A 222 -1.84 -9.41 -9.09
C GLY A 222 -3.32 -9.22 -8.78
N LEU A 223 -4.07 -8.49 -9.62
CA LEU A 223 -5.51 -8.31 -9.43
C LEU A 223 -6.25 -9.59 -9.78
N ASP A 224 -7.05 -10.09 -8.85
CA ASP A 224 -7.94 -11.21 -9.13
C ASP A 224 -9.29 -10.71 -9.67
N ARG A 225 -10.13 -11.63 -10.14
CA ARG A 225 -11.51 -11.32 -10.62
C ARG A 225 -12.34 -10.60 -9.57
N HIS A 226 -12.00 -10.90 -8.34
CA HIS A 226 -12.66 -10.56 -7.13
C HIS A 226 -12.38 -9.07 -6.77
N ASP A 227 -11.14 -8.61 -6.88
CA ASP A 227 -10.70 -7.24 -6.72
C ASP A 227 -11.34 -6.34 -7.78
N MET A 228 -11.49 -6.87 -8.99
CA MET A 228 -12.17 -6.18 -10.10
C MET A 228 -13.70 -6.11 -9.94
N GLY A 229 -14.27 -6.62 -8.85
CA GLY A 229 -15.71 -6.61 -8.59
C GLY A 229 -16.54 -7.57 -9.45
N ILE A 230 -15.89 -8.57 -10.05
CA ILE A 230 -16.55 -9.69 -10.74
C ILE A 230 -16.83 -10.76 -9.68
N ARG A 231 -17.91 -10.58 -8.92
CA ARG A 231 -18.34 -11.49 -7.84
C ARG A 231 -19.86 -11.71 -7.87
N THR A 232 -20.28 -12.86 -7.37
CA THR A 232 -21.71 -13.16 -7.11
C THR A 232 -22.18 -12.57 -5.77
N THR A 233 -21.27 -12.33 -4.83
CA THR A 233 -21.53 -11.66 -3.56
C THR A 233 -21.93 -10.20 -3.79
N ASN A 234 -22.97 -9.72 -3.10
CA ASN A 234 -23.52 -8.36 -3.24
C ASN A 234 -23.98 -7.97 -4.66
N LEU A 235 -24.11 -8.94 -5.58
CA LEU A 235 -24.53 -8.68 -6.95
C LEU A 235 -25.93 -8.06 -7.01
N LEU A 236 -26.91 -8.67 -6.34
CA LEU A 236 -28.29 -8.18 -6.32
C LEU A 236 -28.43 -6.83 -5.59
N PRO A 237 -27.85 -6.63 -4.39
CA PRO A 237 -27.84 -5.32 -3.74
C PRO A 237 -27.20 -4.22 -4.59
N SER A 238 -26.07 -4.51 -5.26
CA SER A 238 -25.40 -3.56 -6.16
C SER A 238 -26.27 -3.22 -7.35
N PHE A 239 -26.85 -4.23 -8.00
CA PHE A 239 -27.74 -4.07 -9.14
C PHE A 239 -28.99 -3.23 -8.79
N ALA A 240 -29.65 -3.56 -7.68
CA ALA A 240 -30.81 -2.82 -7.19
C ALA A 240 -30.46 -1.36 -6.85
N ALA A 241 -29.32 -1.12 -6.22
CA ALA A 241 -28.83 0.23 -5.94
C ALA A 241 -28.51 1.00 -7.24
N GLY A 242 -27.96 0.32 -8.25
CA GLY A 242 -27.74 0.89 -9.59
C GLY A 242 -29.03 1.35 -10.26
N ILE A 243 -30.09 0.54 -10.20
CA ILE A 243 -31.43 0.93 -10.68
C ILE A 243 -31.96 2.12 -9.88
N ALA A 244 -31.91 2.04 -8.55
CA ALA A 244 -32.46 3.06 -7.66
C ALA A 244 -31.82 4.44 -7.89
N ILE A 245 -30.51 4.50 -8.12
CA ILE A 245 -29.77 5.75 -8.41
C ILE A 245 -30.06 6.25 -9.83
N SER A 246 -30.39 5.35 -10.77
CA SER A 246 -30.70 5.74 -12.14
C SER A 246 -32.04 6.48 -12.24
N ILE A 247 -33.01 6.21 -11.36
CA ILE A 247 -34.32 6.89 -11.36
C ILE A 247 -34.20 8.42 -11.20
N PRO A 248 -33.58 8.96 -10.13
CA PRO A 248 -33.41 10.41 -10.00
C PRO A 248 -32.49 10.99 -11.07
N ALA A 249 -31.49 10.23 -11.54
CA ALA A 249 -30.63 10.67 -12.63
C ALA A 249 -31.39 10.80 -13.97
N LEU A 250 -32.31 9.89 -14.27
CA LEU A 250 -33.20 9.98 -15.43
C LEU A 250 -34.14 11.18 -15.33
N ALA A 251 -34.70 11.44 -14.14
CA ALA A 251 -35.54 12.61 -13.90
C ALA A 251 -34.76 13.91 -14.11
N ALA A 252 -33.54 13.99 -13.56
CA ALA A 252 -32.64 15.13 -13.78
C ALA A 252 -32.31 15.30 -15.27
N MET A 253 -32.01 14.22 -15.98
CA MET A 253 -31.70 14.26 -17.41
C MET A 253 -32.91 14.71 -18.24
N ALA A 254 -34.12 14.26 -17.91
CA ALA A 254 -35.35 14.72 -18.53
C ALA A 254 -35.61 16.22 -18.29
N TYR A 255 -35.35 16.70 -17.06
CA TYR A 255 -35.47 18.12 -16.71
C TYR A 255 -34.44 18.99 -17.45
N PHE A 256 -33.16 18.63 -17.41
CA PHE A 256 -32.13 19.37 -18.13
C PHE A 256 -32.32 19.33 -19.64
N ARG A 257 -32.90 18.24 -20.16
CA ARG A 257 -33.29 18.18 -21.57
C ARG A 257 -34.28 19.29 -21.95
N THR A 258 -35.30 19.51 -21.14
CA THR A 258 -36.33 20.54 -21.43
C THR A 258 -35.80 21.95 -21.22
N GLU A 259 -34.98 22.17 -20.21
CA GLU A 259 -34.47 23.52 -19.87
C GLU A 259 -33.30 23.96 -20.76
N LEU A 260 -32.35 23.06 -21.04
CA LEU A 260 -31.11 23.42 -21.73
C LEU A 260 -31.21 23.31 -23.26
N TYR A 261 -32.18 22.57 -23.78
CA TYR A 261 -32.26 22.26 -25.20
C TYR A 261 -33.63 22.59 -25.82
N PRO A 262 -33.93 23.89 -26.06
CA PRO A 262 -35.15 24.32 -26.74
C PRO A 262 -35.36 23.68 -28.12
N VAL A 263 -34.27 23.26 -28.78
CA VAL A 263 -34.34 22.55 -30.08
C VAL A 263 -35.10 21.21 -30.01
N LEU A 264 -35.23 20.63 -28.81
CA LEU A 264 -35.99 19.40 -28.58
C LEU A 264 -37.44 19.67 -28.12
N GLU A 265 -37.87 20.93 -28.06
CA GLU A 265 -39.23 21.30 -27.70
C GLU A 265 -40.24 20.68 -28.70
N GLY A 266 -41.33 20.13 -28.17
CA GLY A 266 -42.35 19.44 -28.97
C GLY A 266 -42.00 18.01 -29.43
N THR A 267 -40.78 17.52 -29.17
CA THR A 267 -40.43 16.11 -29.41
C THR A 267 -40.79 15.22 -28.21
N PRO A 268 -41.14 13.93 -28.42
CA PRO A 268 -41.38 13.00 -27.31
C PRO A 268 -40.18 12.93 -26.37
N LEU A 269 -40.42 12.83 -25.06
CA LEU A 269 -39.34 12.67 -24.07
C LEU A 269 -38.50 11.42 -24.36
N PHE A 270 -39.14 10.32 -24.75
CA PHE A 270 -38.49 9.11 -25.21
C PHE A 270 -38.95 8.79 -26.63
N ASP A 271 -38.04 8.91 -27.59
CA ASP A 271 -38.29 8.52 -28.98
C ASP A 271 -37.73 7.12 -29.25
N PHE A 272 -38.62 6.12 -29.16
CA PHE A 272 -38.27 4.73 -29.42
C PHE A 272 -37.87 4.45 -30.88
N ARG A 273 -38.11 5.38 -31.82
CA ARG A 273 -37.63 5.26 -33.20
C ARG A 273 -36.11 5.38 -33.29
N LEU A 274 -35.46 5.94 -32.25
CA LEU A 274 -34.01 6.02 -32.14
C LEU A 274 -33.37 4.71 -31.66
N MET A 275 -34.15 3.67 -31.34
CA MET A 275 -33.61 2.37 -30.97
C MET A 275 -32.98 1.68 -32.18
N THR A 276 -31.70 1.38 -32.07
CA THR A 276 -30.95 0.59 -33.06
C THR A 276 -30.37 -0.66 -32.41
N LEU A 277 -29.69 -1.49 -33.20
CA LEU A 277 -28.93 -2.63 -32.66
C LEU A 277 -27.93 -2.18 -31.56
N ASP A 278 -27.36 -0.99 -31.71
CA ASP A 278 -26.41 -0.41 -30.76
C ASP A 278 -27.02 -0.26 -29.37
N THR A 279 -28.30 0.14 -29.28
CA THR A 279 -29.03 0.30 -28.01
C THR A 279 -29.07 -1.01 -27.21
N TYR A 280 -29.24 -2.14 -27.90
CA TYR A 280 -29.27 -3.46 -27.27
C TYR A 280 -27.87 -3.94 -26.91
N THR A 281 -26.88 -3.74 -27.79
CA THR A 281 -25.50 -4.16 -27.54
C THR A 281 -24.75 -3.25 -26.58
N TYR A 282 -25.30 -2.07 -26.26
CA TYR A 282 -24.66 -1.07 -25.40
C TYR A 282 -24.33 -1.59 -23.99
N ILE A 283 -25.04 -2.61 -23.51
CA ILE A 283 -24.72 -3.27 -22.22
C ILE A 283 -23.31 -3.88 -22.21
N LEU A 284 -22.82 -4.34 -23.37
CA LEU A 284 -21.47 -4.89 -23.50
C LEU A 284 -20.42 -3.78 -23.42
N VAL A 285 -20.72 -2.64 -24.04
CA VAL A 285 -19.86 -1.45 -24.01
C VAL A 285 -19.81 -0.89 -22.59
N SER A 286 -20.95 -0.71 -21.93
CA SER A 286 -20.99 -0.24 -20.54
C SER A 286 -20.26 -1.22 -19.61
N ALA A 287 -20.45 -2.53 -19.77
CA ALA A 287 -19.72 -3.54 -19.02
C ALA A 287 -18.20 -3.44 -19.21
N LEU A 288 -17.74 -3.26 -20.45
CA LEU A 288 -16.33 -3.10 -20.77
C LEU A 288 -15.74 -1.83 -20.15
N GLN A 289 -16.43 -0.71 -20.32
CA GLN A 289 -16.00 0.60 -19.81
C GLN A 289 -15.96 0.62 -18.27
N GLU A 290 -16.96 0.04 -17.60
CA GLU A 290 -16.97 -0.08 -16.15
C GLU A 290 -15.88 -1.03 -15.64
N TRP A 291 -15.62 -2.14 -16.34
CA TRP A 291 -14.53 -3.04 -15.99
C TRP A 291 -13.17 -2.36 -16.11
N ILE A 292 -12.90 -1.65 -17.21
CA ILE A 292 -11.68 -0.86 -17.41
C ILE A 292 -11.51 0.18 -16.31
N CYS A 293 -12.53 1.02 -16.12
CA CYS A 293 -12.42 2.20 -15.28
C CYS A 293 -12.48 1.85 -13.79
N ARG A 294 -13.44 1.02 -13.36
CA ARG A 294 -13.70 0.76 -11.93
C ARG A 294 -13.06 -0.55 -11.50
N GLY A 295 -13.23 -1.60 -12.31
CA GLY A 295 -12.66 -2.91 -12.03
C GLY A 295 -11.14 -2.87 -11.95
N VAL A 296 -10.48 -2.36 -12.99
CA VAL A 296 -9.02 -2.34 -13.08
C VAL A 296 -8.43 -1.05 -12.55
N PHE A 297 -8.75 0.09 -13.17
CA PHE A 297 -8.03 1.35 -12.92
C PHE A 297 -8.26 1.91 -11.51
N LEU A 298 -9.51 2.07 -11.09
CA LEU A 298 -9.86 2.55 -9.74
C LEU A 298 -9.30 1.62 -8.67
N THR A 299 -9.46 0.30 -8.82
CA THR A 299 -8.93 -0.68 -7.84
C THR A 299 -7.42 -0.62 -7.74
N SER A 300 -6.72 -0.46 -8.87
CA SER A 300 -5.26 -0.32 -8.91
C SER A 300 -4.81 0.92 -8.13
N ILE A 301 -5.41 2.08 -8.41
CA ILE A 301 -5.09 3.34 -7.72
C ILE A 301 -5.40 3.20 -6.23
N ALA A 302 -6.58 2.67 -5.88
CA ALA A 302 -6.95 2.46 -4.51
C ALA A 302 -5.88 1.61 -3.81
N SER A 303 -5.49 0.46 -4.37
CA SER A 303 -4.50 -0.45 -3.77
C SER A 303 -3.17 0.20 -3.37
N LEU A 304 -2.77 1.28 -4.04
CA LEU A 304 -1.46 1.91 -3.91
C LEU A 304 -1.45 3.20 -3.08
N MET A 305 -2.59 3.85 -2.89
CA MET A 305 -2.64 5.10 -2.13
C MET A 305 -2.59 4.84 -0.61
N PRO A 306 -1.63 5.42 0.13
CA PRO A 306 -1.62 5.35 1.59
C PRO A 306 -2.67 6.30 2.19
N GLY A 307 -3.09 6.00 3.43
CA GLY A 307 -3.90 6.91 4.23
C GLY A 307 -5.43 6.78 4.08
N ARG A 308 -6.13 7.57 4.89
CA ARG A 308 -7.59 7.48 5.09
C ARG A 308 -8.41 8.06 3.92
N SER A 309 -7.81 8.93 3.10
CA SER A 309 -8.45 9.55 1.92
C SER A 309 -8.38 8.71 0.65
N ARG A 310 -7.70 7.56 0.68
CA ARG A 310 -7.53 6.60 -0.44
C ARG A 310 -8.80 6.37 -1.30
N PRO A 311 -9.97 5.99 -0.75
CA PRO A 311 -11.13 5.68 -1.58
C PRO A 311 -11.66 6.91 -2.33
N ILE A 312 -11.62 8.09 -1.69
CA ILE A 312 -12.11 9.34 -2.28
C ILE A 312 -11.18 9.77 -3.41
N ALA A 313 -9.87 9.76 -3.17
CA ALA A 313 -8.89 10.14 -4.18
C ALA A 313 -8.90 9.18 -5.39
N ALA A 314 -9.02 7.86 -5.15
CA ALA A 314 -9.13 6.88 -6.23
C ALA A 314 -10.40 7.09 -7.09
N ILE A 315 -11.55 7.39 -6.46
CA ILE A 315 -12.77 7.73 -7.19
C ILE A 315 -12.56 9.01 -8.02
N ALA A 316 -11.98 10.05 -7.43
CA ALA A 316 -11.78 11.33 -8.11
C ALA A 316 -10.87 11.19 -9.33
N ILE A 317 -9.70 10.56 -9.17
CA ILE A 317 -8.73 10.34 -10.26
C ILE A 317 -9.34 9.46 -11.35
N SER A 318 -9.98 8.35 -10.98
CA SER A 318 -10.61 7.45 -11.94
C SER A 318 -11.73 8.13 -12.73
N SER A 319 -12.55 8.94 -12.06
CA SER A 319 -13.67 9.66 -12.69
C SER A 319 -13.19 10.80 -13.59
N LEU A 320 -12.08 11.45 -13.24
CA LEU A 320 -11.46 12.48 -14.06
C LEU A 320 -10.92 11.88 -15.37
N VAL A 321 -10.20 10.75 -15.29
CA VAL A 321 -9.72 10.03 -16.49
C VAL A 321 -10.91 9.58 -17.36
N PHE A 322 -11.95 9.03 -16.74
CA PHE A 322 -13.18 8.65 -17.46
C PHE A 322 -13.83 9.85 -18.17
N SER A 323 -13.93 11.00 -17.49
CA SER A 323 -14.45 12.25 -18.06
C SER A 323 -13.61 12.74 -19.25
N THR A 324 -12.29 12.76 -19.12
CA THR A 324 -11.36 13.16 -20.20
C THR A 324 -11.53 12.31 -21.45
N LEU A 325 -11.77 11.00 -21.28
CA LEU A 325 -12.03 10.07 -22.39
C LEU A 325 -13.35 10.33 -23.12
N HIS A 326 -14.21 11.22 -22.64
CA HIS A 326 -15.47 11.60 -23.29
C HIS A 326 -15.42 13.01 -23.90
N LEU A 327 -14.32 13.75 -23.71
CA LEU A 327 -14.14 15.09 -24.27
C LEU A 327 -14.13 15.10 -25.81
N HIS A 328 -13.79 13.98 -26.46
CA HIS A 328 -13.82 13.90 -27.91
C HIS A 328 -15.23 13.88 -28.50
N TYR A 329 -16.26 13.67 -27.67
CA TYR A 329 -17.66 13.87 -28.06
C TYR A 329 -18.09 15.30 -27.76
N SER A 330 -18.07 15.73 -26.49
CA SER A 330 -18.35 17.11 -26.09
C SER A 330 -17.93 17.41 -24.66
N ALA A 331 -17.78 18.71 -24.35
CA ALA A 331 -17.55 19.20 -22.99
C ALA A 331 -18.74 18.88 -22.06
N SER A 332 -19.98 18.99 -22.54
CA SER A 332 -21.18 18.70 -21.76
C SER A 332 -21.25 17.22 -21.37
N LEU A 333 -20.97 16.30 -22.31
CA LEU A 333 -20.89 14.87 -21.99
C LEU A 333 -19.75 14.57 -21.02
N ALA A 334 -18.59 15.22 -21.15
CA ALA A 334 -17.48 15.04 -20.22
C ALA A 334 -17.86 15.43 -18.77
N VAL A 335 -18.63 16.51 -18.58
CA VAL A 335 -19.15 16.90 -17.26
C VAL A 335 -20.13 15.86 -16.72
N VAL A 336 -21.06 15.38 -17.54
CA VAL A 336 -21.99 14.31 -17.15
C VAL A 336 -21.22 13.04 -16.78
N ALA A 337 -20.22 12.65 -17.57
CA ALA A 337 -19.35 11.51 -17.32
C ALA A 337 -18.53 11.65 -16.02
N LEU A 338 -18.12 12.87 -15.65
CA LEU A 338 -17.45 13.13 -14.37
C LEU A 338 -18.38 12.90 -13.19
N VAL A 339 -19.56 13.51 -13.21
CA VAL A 339 -20.55 13.42 -12.12
C VAL A 339 -21.04 11.99 -11.95
N THR A 340 -21.46 11.36 -13.04
CA THR A 340 -21.88 9.95 -13.03
C THR A 340 -20.73 9.03 -12.63
N GLY A 341 -19.51 9.32 -13.10
CA GLY A 341 -18.32 8.54 -12.77
C GLY A 341 -17.99 8.52 -11.28
N ILE A 342 -18.17 9.64 -10.57
CA ILE A 342 -18.00 9.71 -9.11
C ILE A 342 -19.02 8.82 -8.40
N VAL A 343 -20.29 8.88 -8.83
CA VAL A 343 -21.39 8.09 -8.26
C VAL A 343 -21.15 6.60 -8.50
N TRP A 344 -20.78 6.20 -9.72
CA TRP A 344 -20.47 4.82 -10.06
C TRP A 344 -19.22 4.31 -9.33
N GLY A 345 -18.19 5.15 -9.16
CA GLY A 345 -17.01 4.82 -8.36
C GLY A 345 -17.35 4.55 -6.89
N TRP A 346 -18.20 5.38 -6.29
CA TRP A 346 -18.72 5.14 -4.94
C TRP A 346 -19.54 3.85 -4.87
N LEU A 347 -20.43 3.62 -5.84
CA LEU A 347 -21.29 2.45 -5.88
C LEU A 347 -20.46 1.16 -5.98
N PHE A 348 -19.44 1.17 -6.83
CA PHE A 348 -18.47 0.10 -6.97
C PHE A 348 -17.75 -0.19 -5.65
N LEU A 349 -17.19 0.82 -4.98
CA LEU A 349 -16.45 0.62 -3.73
C LEU A 349 -17.34 0.18 -2.57
N LYS A 350 -18.60 0.66 -2.52
CA LYS A 350 -19.58 0.31 -1.48
C LYS A 350 -19.98 -1.16 -1.55
N TYR A 351 -20.30 -1.67 -2.73
CA TYR A 351 -20.80 -3.04 -2.89
C TYR A 351 -19.73 -4.04 -3.33
N ARG A 352 -18.56 -3.56 -3.76
CA ARG A 352 -17.48 -4.37 -4.37
C ARG A 352 -17.98 -5.23 -5.53
N SER A 353 -18.82 -4.63 -6.36
CA SER A 353 -19.46 -5.27 -7.51
C SER A 353 -19.63 -4.28 -8.66
N LEU A 354 -19.38 -4.73 -9.89
CA LEU A 354 -19.61 -3.96 -11.10
C LEU A 354 -21.09 -3.92 -11.52
N ALA A 355 -21.95 -4.78 -10.96
CA ALA A 355 -23.34 -4.91 -11.42
C ALA A 355 -24.12 -3.59 -11.37
N GLY A 356 -24.01 -2.85 -10.27
CA GLY A 356 -24.65 -1.55 -10.08
C GLY A 356 -24.16 -0.47 -11.06
N PRO A 357 -22.85 -0.21 -11.15
CA PRO A 357 -22.28 0.70 -12.16
C PRO A 357 -22.71 0.34 -13.58
N ILE A 358 -22.64 -0.94 -13.98
CA ILE A 358 -22.97 -1.39 -15.34
C ILE A 358 -24.43 -1.13 -15.68
N ILE A 359 -25.36 -1.50 -14.80
CA ILE A 359 -26.79 -1.30 -15.09
C ILE A 359 -27.15 0.18 -15.10
N SER A 360 -26.57 0.98 -14.20
CA SER A 360 -26.82 2.42 -14.18
C SER A 360 -26.28 3.12 -15.41
N HIS A 361 -25.05 2.79 -15.82
CA HIS A 361 -24.45 3.30 -17.04
C HIS A 361 -25.27 2.91 -18.28
N PHE A 362 -25.68 1.65 -18.39
CA PHE A 362 -26.54 1.18 -19.48
C PHE A 362 -27.85 1.96 -19.56
N ILE A 363 -28.55 2.13 -18.44
CA ILE A 363 -29.82 2.87 -18.38
C ILE A 363 -29.62 4.32 -18.83
N LEU A 364 -28.63 5.02 -18.26
CA LEU A 364 -28.42 6.45 -18.53
C LEU A 364 -27.92 6.70 -19.96
N GLY A 365 -27.01 5.88 -20.48
CA GLY A 365 -26.51 6.05 -21.85
C GLY A 365 -27.58 5.75 -22.91
N ASN A 366 -28.42 4.74 -22.69
CA ASN A 366 -29.56 4.48 -23.58
C ASN A 366 -30.65 5.54 -23.45
N ALA A 367 -30.94 6.03 -22.24
CA ALA A 367 -31.89 7.12 -22.07
C ALA A 367 -31.40 8.41 -22.74
N ALA A 368 -30.10 8.72 -22.73
CA ALA A 368 -29.55 9.85 -23.50
C ALA A 368 -29.78 9.68 -25.01
N THR A 369 -29.75 8.44 -25.52
CA THR A 369 -30.07 8.13 -26.92
C THR A 369 -31.54 8.38 -27.21
N LEU A 370 -32.43 7.79 -26.41
CA LEU A 370 -33.88 7.92 -26.58
C LEU A 370 -34.40 9.35 -26.38
N MET A 371 -33.71 10.15 -25.54
CA MET A 371 -34.02 11.56 -25.33
C MET A 371 -33.47 12.48 -26.44
N GLY A 372 -32.70 11.96 -27.40
CA GLY A 372 -32.08 12.75 -28.46
C GLY A 372 -30.87 13.60 -28.03
N LEU A 373 -30.35 13.38 -26.81
CA LEU A 373 -29.23 14.16 -26.26
C LEU A 373 -27.91 13.88 -27.00
N TRP A 374 -27.73 12.67 -27.54
CA TRP A 374 -26.54 12.33 -28.33
C TRP A 374 -26.40 13.17 -29.60
N ALA A 375 -27.50 13.57 -30.24
CA ALA A 375 -27.44 14.44 -31.41
C ALA A 375 -26.86 15.81 -31.04
N ILE A 376 -27.22 16.33 -29.87
CA ILE A 376 -26.73 17.61 -29.35
C ILE A 376 -25.28 17.49 -28.91
N TRP A 377 -24.93 16.45 -28.16
CA TRP A 377 -23.56 16.25 -27.73
C TRP A 377 -22.60 16.02 -28.90
N LYS A 378 -23.08 15.53 -30.05
CA LYS A 378 -22.26 15.43 -31.26
C LYS A 378 -22.08 16.75 -32.01
N SER A 379 -23.03 17.68 -31.92
CA SER A 379 -22.98 18.94 -32.67
C SER A 379 -22.08 20.01 -32.06
N GLY A 380 -21.51 19.76 -30.86
CA GLY A 380 -20.86 20.78 -30.03
C GLY A 380 -21.88 21.70 -29.37
#